data_AF-A0A0F3M715-F1
#
_entry.id   AF-A0A0F3M715-F1
#
_cell.length_a   1.000
_cell.length_b   1.000
_cell.length_c   1.000
_cell.angle_alpha   90.00
_cell.angle_beta   90.00
_cell.angle_gamma   90.00
#
_symmetry.space_group_name_H-M   'P 1'
#
loop_
_entity.id
_entity.type
_entity.pdbx_description
1 polymer ?
#
loop_
_entity_poly.entity_id
_entity_poly.type
_entity_poly.pdbx_seq_one_letter_code
_entity_poly.pdbx_strand_id
1 'polypeptide(L)'
;MPSVGFFSLEMSSQQISTRILSIESEINSSALFNGKIDEQDVDKLKTVQNEIQKWNFFIDDAPAISISAIRSRARRLKRTHNLAILFVDYLQLIKIDNRRSQYNRVQEISEITQSLKALAKDLNISINCIISII
;
A
#
# COMPACT_ATOMS: atom_id res chain seq x y z
N MET A 1 -15.05 10.97 -5.15
CA MET A 1 -15.13 9.68 -4.45
C MET A 1 -13.99 9.58 -3.44
N PRO A 2 -14.18 8.96 -2.27
CA PRO A 2 -13.08 8.69 -1.34
C PRO A 2 -12.04 7.76 -1.99
N SER A 3 -10.77 7.94 -1.65
CA SER A 3 -9.68 7.07 -2.12
C SER A 3 -9.08 6.20 -1.03
N VAL A 4 -8.42 5.13 -1.46
CA VAL A 4 -7.66 4.20 -0.66
C VAL A 4 -6.17 4.35 -1.01
N GLY A 5 -5.32 4.49 -0.01
CA GLY A 5 -3.87 4.48 -0.19
C GLY A 5 -3.26 3.19 0.38
N PHE A 6 -2.23 2.67 -0.28
CA PHE A 6 -1.52 1.46 0.10
C PHE A 6 0.00 1.69 -0.01
N PHE A 7 0.70 1.74 1.11
CA PHE A 7 2.15 1.70 1.14
C PHE A 7 2.62 0.25 1.22
N SER A 8 3.20 -0.26 0.13
CA SER A 8 3.82 -1.58 0.11
C SER A 8 5.32 -1.45 0.24
N LEU A 9 5.87 -2.07 1.28
CA LEU A 9 7.29 -2.00 1.63
C LEU A 9 8.00 -3.31 1.33
N GLU A 10 7.24 -4.39 1.16
CA GLU A 10 7.75 -5.72 0.81
C GLU A 10 7.51 -6.08 -0.65
N MET A 11 6.31 -5.76 -1.16
CA MET A 11 5.90 -6.13 -2.51
C MET A 11 5.94 -4.94 -3.46
N SER A 12 6.18 -5.22 -4.74
CA SER A 12 6.06 -4.20 -5.77
C SER A 12 4.60 -3.92 -6.12
N SER A 13 4.35 -2.73 -6.66
CA SER A 13 3.03 -2.33 -7.17
C SER A 13 2.53 -3.28 -8.26
N GLN A 14 3.42 -3.82 -9.09
CA GLN A 14 3.09 -4.82 -10.10
C GLN A 14 2.61 -6.12 -9.47
N GLN A 15 3.28 -6.62 -8.42
CA GLN A 15 2.87 -7.86 -7.76
C GLN A 15 1.49 -7.73 -7.11
N ILE A 16 1.20 -6.58 -6.48
CA ILE A 16 -0.12 -6.29 -5.92
C ILE A 16 -1.16 -6.19 -7.03
N SER A 17 -0.87 -5.46 -8.10
CA SER A 17 -1.78 -5.27 -9.23
C SER A 17 -2.13 -6.61 -9.90
N THR A 18 -1.15 -7.50 -10.08
CA THR A 18 -1.38 -8.86 -10.62
C THR A 18 -2.27 -9.69 -9.70
N ARG A 19 -2.13 -9.56 -8.38
CA ARG A 19 -3.03 -10.26 -7.43
C ARG A 19 -4.45 -9.72 -7.50
N ILE A 20 -4.63 -8.39 -7.55
CA ILE A 20 -5.96 -7.78 -7.69
C ILE A 20 -6.60 -8.24 -9.01
N LEU A 21 -5.86 -8.16 -10.11
CA LEU A 21 -6.34 -8.59 -11.42
C LEU A 21 -6.72 -10.08 -11.42
N SER A 22 -5.90 -10.93 -10.81
CA SER A 22 -6.18 -12.37 -10.64
C SER A 22 -7.47 -12.65 -9.87
N ILE A 23 -7.71 -11.90 -8.79
CA ILE A 23 -8.91 -12.04 -7.96
C ILE A 23 -10.14 -11.61 -8.75
N GLU A 24 -10.11 -10.42 -9.34
CA GLU A 24 -11.26 -9.85 -10.06
C GLU A 24 -11.56 -10.57 -11.38
N SER A 25 -10.54 -11.09 -12.05
CA SER A 25 -10.71 -11.84 -13.30
C SER A 25 -10.89 -13.34 -13.08
N GLU A 26 -10.74 -13.84 -11.85
CA GLU A 26 -10.73 -15.27 -11.50
C GLU A 26 -9.73 -16.11 -12.33
N ILE A 27 -8.66 -15.48 -12.83
CA ILE A 27 -7.60 -16.14 -13.60
C ILE A 27 -6.41 -16.34 -12.67
N ASN A 28 -5.74 -17.49 -12.78
CA ASN A 28 -4.63 -17.83 -11.92
C ASN A 28 -3.50 -16.77 -11.99
N SER A 29 -3.03 -16.31 -10.83
CA SER A 29 -1.98 -15.28 -10.75
C SER A 29 -0.67 -15.68 -11.43
N SER A 30 -0.31 -16.96 -11.40
CA SER A 30 0.89 -17.48 -12.07
C SER A 30 0.72 -17.50 -13.59
N ALA A 31 -0.49 -17.72 -14.09
CA ALA A 31 -0.80 -17.63 -15.52
C ALA A 31 -0.66 -16.18 -16.01
N LEU A 32 -1.23 -15.22 -15.25
CA LEU A 32 -1.09 -13.79 -15.53
C LEU A 32 0.36 -13.31 -15.47
N PHE A 33 1.10 -13.70 -14.44
CA PHE A 33 2.50 -13.32 -14.29
C PHE A 33 3.39 -13.87 -15.41
N ASN A 34 3.13 -15.10 -15.86
CA ASN A 34 3.89 -15.75 -16.93
C ASN A 34 3.38 -15.42 -18.35
N GLY A 35 2.34 -14.60 -18.48
CA GLY A 35 1.73 -14.26 -19.77
C GLY A 35 1.04 -15.43 -20.49
N LYS A 36 0.70 -16.51 -19.76
CA LYS A 36 0.00 -17.68 -20.30
C LYS A 36 -1.51 -17.47 -20.20
N ILE A 37 -2.02 -16.57 -21.03
CA ILE A 37 -3.43 -16.17 -21.05
C ILE A 37 -4.08 -16.81 -22.28
N ASP A 38 -5.17 -17.55 -22.05
CA ASP A 38 -5.96 -18.11 -23.13
C ASP A 38 -6.68 -16.99 -23.89
N GLU A 39 -6.87 -17.12 -25.21
CA GLU A 39 -7.52 -16.08 -26.02
C GLU A 39 -8.91 -15.68 -25.49
N GLN A 40 -9.64 -16.67 -24.97
CA GLN A 40 -10.96 -16.52 -24.34
C GLN A 40 -10.93 -15.68 -23.04
N ASP A 41 -9.79 -15.60 -22.35
CA ASP A 41 -9.61 -14.81 -21.13
C ASP A 41 -9.15 -13.37 -21.39
N VAL A 42 -8.64 -13.08 -22.59
CA VAL A 42 -8.07 -11.76 -22.94
C VAL A 42 -9.13 -10.66 -22.83
N ASP A 43 -10.35 -10.91 -23.31
CA ASP A 43 -11.41 -9.90 -23.27
C ASP A 43 -11.99 -9.74 -21.85
N LYS A 44 -12.01 -10.81 -21.04
CA LYS A 44 -12.31 -10.74 -19.60
C LYS A 44 -11.29 -9.84 -18.89
N LEU A 45 -10.00 -10.04 -19.16
CA LEU A 45 -8.93 -9.25 -18.56
C LEU A 45 -8.98 -7.78 -18.95
N LYS A 46 -9.20 -7.45 -20.23
CA LYS A 46 -9.36 -6.06 -20.66
C LYS A 46 -10.52 -5.38 -19.94
N THR A 47 -11.64 -6.09 -19.80
CA THR A 47 -12.83 -5.57 -19.11
C THR A 47 -12.52 -5.28 -17.64
N VAL A 48 -11.94 -6.24 -16.93
CA VAL A 48 -11.56 -6.09 -15.52
C VAL A 48 -10.50 -5.00 -15.35
N GLN A 49 -9.51 -4.93 -16.23
CA GLN A 49 -8.48 -3.88 -16.19
C GLN A 49 -9.09 -2.48 -16.34
N ASN A 50 -10.04 -2.31 -17.28
CA ASN A 50 -10.74 -1.04 -17.46
C ASN A 50 -11.57 -0.64 -16.24
N GLU A 51 -12.15 -1.61 -15.51
CA GLU A 51 -12.85 -1.35 -14.26
C GLU A 51 -11.89 -0.97 -13.13
N ILE A 52 -10.80 -1.72 -12.95
CA ILE A 52 -9.78 -1.44 -11.92
C ILE A 52 -9.13 -0.06 -12.14
N GLN A 53 -8.89 0.35 -13.39
CA GLN A 53 -8.34 1.68 -13.70
C GLN A 53 -9.20 2.84 -13.22
N LYS A 54 -10.52 2.63 -13.03
CA LYS A 54 -11.44 3.63 -12.48
C LYS A 54 -11.39 3.70 -10.96
N TRP A 55 -10.74 2.74 -10.29
CA TRP A 55 -10.67 2.71 -8.85
C TRP A 55 -9.79 3.84 -8.32
N ASN A 56 -10.23 4.49 -7.25
CA ASN A 56 -9.42 5.46 -6.52
C ASN A 56 -8.48 4.74 -5.54
N PHE A 57 -7.67 3.80 -6.04
CA PHE A 57 -6.73 2.98 -5.29
C PHE A 57 -5.29 3.34 -5.67
N PHE A 58 -4.51 3.81 -4.71
CA PHE A 58 -3.16 4.31 -4.93
C PHE A 58 -2.13 3.46 -4.21
N ILE A 59 -1.20 2.86 -4.95
CA ILE A 59 -0.10 2.07 -4.40
C ILE A 59 1.18 2.89 -4.43
N ASP A 60 1.92 2.85 -3.33
CA ASP A 60 3.26 3.39 -3.21
C ASP A 60 4.19 2.26 -2.76
N ASP A 61 5.06 1.80 -3.67
CA ASP A 61 6.00 0.69 -3.46
C ASP A 61 7.45 1.16 -3.21
N ALA A 62 7.62 2.42 -2.78
CA ALA A 62 8.96 2.96 -2.55
C ALA A 62 9.68 2.18 -1.43
N PRO A 63 10.87 1.61 -1.71
CA PRO A 63 11.57 0.80 -0.73
C PRO A 63 12.09 1.68 0.41
N ALA A 64 12.12 1.10 1.62
CA ALA A 64 12.79 1.67 2.78
C ALA A 64 12.35 3.12 3.13
N ILE A 65 11.05 3.39 3.02
CA ILE A 65 10.45 4.70 3.28
C ILE A 65 10.59 5.13 4.75
N SER A 66 10.81 6.42 4.98
CA SER A 66 10.76 6.97 6.34
C SER A 66 9.34 7.37 6.75
N ILE A 67 9.11 7.48 8.07
CA ILE A 67 7.83 7.93 8.61
C ILE A 67 7.46 9.35 8.15
N SER A 68 8.43 10.27 8.01
CA SER A 68 8.19 11.60 7.45
C SER A 68 7.77 11.55 5.97
N ALA A 69 8.38 10.66 5.18
CA ALA A 69 8.01 10.45 3.80
C ALA A 69 6.56 9.91 3.69
N ILE A 70 6.17 8.93 4.50
CA ILE A 70 4.76 8.45 4.59
C ILE A 70 3.82 9.62 4.90
N ARG A 71 4.11 10.42 5.92
CA ARG A 71 3.28 11.59 6.30
C ARG A 71 3.10 12.57 5.14
N SER A 72 4.20 12.92 4.47
CA SER A 72 4.17 13.89 3.37
C SER A 72 3.33 13.39 2.19
N ARG A 73 3.48 12.11 1.83
CA ARG A 73 2.76 11.48 0.71
C ARG A 73 1.29 11.26 1.04
N ALA A 74 0.96 10.81 2.26
CA ALA A 74 -0.41 10.64 2.72
C ALA A 74 -1.16 11.99 2.77
N ARG A 75 -0.53 13.07 3.24
CA ARG A 75 -1.10 14.43 3.21
C ARG A 75 -1.37 14.90 1.79
N ARG A 76 -0.41 14.67 0.86
CA ARG A 76 -0.61 14.98 -0.56
C ARG A 76 -1.81 14.22 -1.11
N LEU A 77 -1.87 12.91 -0.88
CA LEU A 77 -2.96 12.04 -1.34
C LEU A 77 -4.31 12.45 -0.76
N LYS A 78 -4.38 12.82 0.52
CA LYS A 78 -5.59 13.39 1.15
C LYS A 78 -6.06 14.64 0.42
N ARG A 79 -5.15 15.57 0.12
CA ARG A 79 -5.47 16.84 -0.55
C ARG A 79 -5.91 16.66 -2.00
N THR A 80 -5.26 15.75 -2.74
CA THR A 80 -5.51 15.61 -4.19
C THR A 80 -6.58 14.59 -4.54
N HIS A 81 -6.76 13.55 -3.71
CA HIS A 81 -7.66 12.43 -4.02
C HIS A 81 -8.65 12.09 -2.89
N ASN A 82 -8.81 12.95 -1.88
CA ASN A 82 -9.73 12.74 -0.77
C ASN A 82 -9.55 11.37 -0.09
N LEU A 83 -8.32 11.06 0.33
CA LEU A 83 -7.96 9.84 1.06
C LEU A 83 -8.90 9.58 2.23
N ALA A 84 -9.46 8.38 2.31
CA ALA A 84 -10.37 7.94 3.36
C ALA A 84 -9.77 6.86 4.27
N ILE A 85 -8.86 6.06 3.73
CA ILE A 85 -8.20 4.98 4.46
C ILE A 85 -6.79 4.74 3.91
N LEU A 86 -5.86 4.43 4.81
CA LEU A 86 -4.49 4.11 4.45
C LEU A 86 -4.09 2.73 4.98
N PHE A 87 -3.51 1.91 4.11
CA PHE A 87 -2.87 0.64 4.46
C PHE A 87 -1.35 0.78 4.39
N VAL A 88 -0.65 0.16 5.34
CA VAL A 88 0.82 0.13 5.40
C VAL A 88 1.27 -1.31 5.62
N ASP A 89 2.01 -1.85 4.66
CA ASP A 89 2.47 -3.23 4.63
C ASP A 89 4.00 -3.29 4.47
N TYR A 90 4.80 -3.52 5.51
CA TYR A 90 4.47 -3.75 6.92
C TYR A 90 5.28 -2.83 7.84
N LEU A 91 4.78 -2.64 9.06
CA LEU A 91 5.27 -1.62 9.99
C LEU A 91 6.77 -1.68 10.24
N GLN A 92 7.33 -2.91 10.29
CA GLN A 92 8.72 -3.11 10.62
C GLN A 92 9.70 -2.59 9.53
N LEU A 93 9.26 -2.36 8.30
CA LEU A 93 10.13 -1.81 7.26
C LEU A 93 10.19 -0.27 7.27
N ILE A 94 9.35 0.38 8.07
CA ILE A 94 9.35 1.85 8.20
C ILE A 94 10.60 2.29 8.97
N LYS A 95 11.29 3.30 8.42
CA LYS A 95 12.45 3.92 9.06
C LYS A 95 12.05 5.17 9.83
N ILE A 96 12.68 5.38 10.99
CA ILE A 96 12.62 6.66 11.70
C ILE A 96 13.73 7.57 11.17
N ASP A 97 13.40 8.83 10.94
CA ASP A 97 14.37 9.85 10.53
C ASP A 97 15.36 10.11 11.69
N ASN A 98 16.66 10.13 11.39
CA ASN A 98 17.72 10.32 12.39
C ASN A 98 17.72 9.27 13.51
N ARG A 99 17.94 8.00 13.16
CA ARG A 99 18.17 6.91 14.13
C ARG A 99 19.24 7.33 15.15
N ARG A 100 18.84 7.59 16.39
CA ARG A 100 19.81 7.67 17.48
C ARG A 100 20.29 6.24 17.73
N SER A 101 21.61 6.05 17.75
CA SER A 101 22.31 4.76 17.92
C SER A 101 21.85 3.91 19.13
N GLN A 102 21.04 4.47 20.02
CA GLN A 102 20.67 3.88 21.31
C GLN A 102 19.24 3.33 21.40
N TYR A 103 18.37 3.50 20.41
CA TYR A 103 17.01 2.98 20.51
C TYR A 103 16.96 1.48 20.24
N ASN A 104 16.34 0.74 21.16
CA ASN A 104 16.01 -0.65 20.89
C ASN A 104 14.84 -0.73 19.90
N ARG A 105 14.71 -1.88 19.21
CA ARG A 105 13.70 -2.05 18.16
C ARG A 105 12.25 -1.83 18.64
N VAL A 106 11.98 -2.14 19.91
CA VAL A 106 10.66 -1.96 20.54
C VAL A 106 10.31 -0.48 20.66
N GLN A 107 11.27 0.36 21.05
CA GLN A 107 11.10 1.81 21.12
C GLN A 107 10.87 2.40 19.72
N GLU A 108 11.60 1.94 18.70
CA GLU A 108 11.36 2.38 17.32
C GLU A 108 9.93 2.07 16.86
N ILE A 109 9.45 0.84 17.07
CA ILE A 109 8.09 0.45 16.72
C ILE A 109 7.06 1.30 17.49
N SER A 110 7.33 1.61 18.75
CA SER A 110 6.48 2.48 19.58
C SER A 110 6.40 3.91 19.02
N GLU A 111 7.52 4.47 18.56
CA GLU A 111 7.54 5.80 17.93
C GLU A 111 6.84 5.81 16.57
N ILE A 112 7.02 4.78 15.75
CA ILE A 112 6.36 4.62 14.45
C ILE A 112 4.83 4.54 14.65
N THR A 113 4.36 3.68 15.54
CA THR A 113 2.92 3.51 15.83
C THR A 113 2.29 4.80 16.36
N GLN A 114 2.96 5.51 17.27
CA GLN A 114 2.49 6.81 17.76
C GLN A 114 2.42 7.86 16.63
N SER A 115 3.42 7.89 15.75
CA SER A 115 3.47 8.79 14.60
C SER A 115 2.35 8.52 13.61
N LEU A 116 2.06 7.24 13.32
CA LEU A 116 0.94 6.83 12.46
C LEU A 116 -0.41 7.16 13.10
N LYS A 117 -0.56 6.97 14.42
CA LYS A 117 -1.77 7.36 15.15
C LYS A 117 -1.99 8.88 15.11
N ALA A 118 -0.93 9.68 15.23
CA ALA A 118 -1.01 11.12 15.09
C ALA A 118 -1.42 11.53 13.66
N LEU A 119 -0.85 10.86 12.64
CA LEU A 119 -1.23 11.08 11.24
C LEU A 119 -2.71 10.74 10.97
N ALA A 120 -3.21 9.62 11.52
CA ALA A 120 -4.61 9.21 11.38
C ALA A 120 -5.57 10.29 11.90
N LYS A 121 -5.26 10.86 13.08
CA LYS A 121 -6.03 11.97 13.68
C LYS A 121 -5.94 13.25 12.85
N ASP A 122 -4.73 13.61 12.42
CA ASP A 122 -4.46 14.82 11.61
C ASP A 122 -5.22 14.80 10.27
N LEU A 123 -5.25 13.65 9.60
CA LEU A 123 -5.95 13.49 8.32
C LEU A 123 -7.44 13.14 8.46
N ASN A 124 -7.89 12.84 9.68
CA ASN A 124 -9.20 12.28 9.97
C ASN A 124 -9.53 11.06 9.07
N ILE A 125 -8.66 10.05 9.10
CA ILE A 125 -8.80 8.79 8.35
C ILE A 125 -8.43 7.58 9.20
N SER A 126 -8.87 6.40 8.78
CA SER A 126 -8.39 5.14 9.33
C SER A 126 -7.03 4.77 8.74
N ILE A 127 -6.10 4.31 9.58
CA ILE A 127 -4.82 3.76 9.14
C ILE A 127 -4.69 2.32 9.68
N ASN A 128 -4.52 1.36 8.78
CA ASN A 128 -4.31 -0.04 9.11
C ASN A 128 -2.89 -0.45 8.76
N CYS A 129 -2.22 -1.14 9.68
CA CYS A 129 -0.85 -1.60 9.49
C CYS A 129 -0.81 -3.11 9.57
N ILE A 130 -0.09 -3.72 8.65
CA ILE A 130 0.26 -5.14 8.71
C ILE A 130 1.51 -5.28 9.56
N ILE A 131 1.54 -6.30 10.41
CA ILE A 131 2.67 -6.66 11.25
C ILE A 131 3.02 -8.12 11.01
N SER A 132 4.32 -8.43 10.94
CA SER A 132 4.79 -9.81 11.02
C SER A 132 4.98 -10.23 12.49
N ILE A 133 4.61 -11.47 12.83
CA ILE A 133 4.74 -12.07 14.18
C ILE A 133 5.90 -13.09 14.22
N ILE A 134 6.66 -13.21 13.14
CA ILE A 134 7.68 -14.26 12.94
C ILE A 134 9.05 -13.80 13.47
#